data_AF-A0A066YMD0-F1
#
_entry.id   AF-A0A066YMD0-F1
#
_cell.length_a   1.000
_cell.length_b   1.000
_cell.length_c   1.000
_cell.angle_alpha   90.00
_cell.angle_beta   90.00
_cell.angle_gamma   90.00
#
_symmetry.space_group_name_H-M   'P 1'
#
loop_
_entity.id
_entity.type
_entity.pdbx_description
1 polymer ?
#
loop_
_entity_poly.entity_id
_entity_poly.type
_entity_poly.pdbx_seq_one_letter_code
_entity_poly.pdbx_strand_id
1 'polypeptide(L)'
;MTAMAESGTLRVPRSINGIEHALTYDERARFYAELGPLEDPLDREAVITSWWLRAMSAAYGSDRSGYRAAVGQVLATGRGPQAGAVA
;
A
#
# COMPACT_ATOMS: atom_id res chain seq x y z
N MET A 1 29.92 -0.94 5.31
CA MET A 1 28.92 -0.45 6.28
C MET A 1 28.27 0.77 5.64
N THR A 2 27.21 0.55 4.84
CA THR A 2 26.59 1.59 4.02
C THR A 2 25.37 2.10 4.75
N ALA A 3 25.32 3.40 5.00
CA ALA A 3 24.22 4.10 5.65
C ALA A 3 22.91 3.81 4.90
N MET A 4 22.03 3.00 5.50
CA MET A 4 20.64 2.90 5.08
C MET A 4 19.97 4.19 5.51
N ALA A 5 19.64 5.05 4.54
CA ALA A 5 18.81 6.21 4.78
C ALA A 5 17.53 5.74 5.48
N GLU A 6 17.33 6.15 6.73
CA GLU A 6 16.10 6.01 7.48
C GLU A 6 15.02 6.88 6.82
N SER A 7 14.59 6.49 5.63
CA SER A 7 13.39 7.01 5.01
C SER A 7 12.24 6.42 5.82
N GLY A 8 11.63 7.22 6.69
CA GLY A 8 10.65 6.81 7.69
C GLY A 8 9.77 5.65 7.21
N THR A 9 10.01 4.46 7.77
CA THR A 9 9.34 3.23 7.40
C THR A 9 7.83 3.40 7.52
N LEU A 10 7.11 3.26 6.40
CA LEU A 10 5.64 3.20 6.42
C LEU A 10 5.21 2.17 7.46
N ARG A 11 4.22 2.50 8.30
CA ARG A 11 3.70 1.57 9.32
C ARG A 11 3.23 0.26 8.71
N VAL A 12 2.74 0.29 7.47
CA VAL A 12 2.44 -0.88 6.65
C VAL A 12 3.19 -0.75 5.33
N PRO A 13 4.16 -1.63 5.01
CA PRO A 13 4.80 -1.66 3.71
C PRO A 13 3.78 -1.97 2.60
N ARG A 14 3.89 -1.31 1.44
CA ARG A 14 3.02 -1.55 0.28
C ARG A 14 3.50 -2.76 -0.53
N SER A 15 3.49 -3.92 0.12
CA SER A 15 3.77 -5.23 -0.47
C SER A 15 2.74 -6.23 0.06
N ILE A 16 2.49 -7.31 -0.69
CA ILE A 16 1.56 -8.37 -0.26
C ILE A 16 1.91 -8.87 1.15
N ASN A 17 3.20 -9.10 1.41
CA ASN A 17 3.68 -9.54 2.72
C ASN A 17 3.52 -8.47 3.81
N GLY A 18 3.81 -7.20 3.51
CA GLY A 18 3.61 -6.10 4.46
C GLY A 18 2.14 -5.90 4.84
N ILE A 19 1.25 -6.02 3.86
CA ILE A 19 -0.20 -5.90 4.03
C ILE A 19 -0.72 -7.08 4.84
N GLU A 20 -0.43 -8.32 4.46
CA GLU A 20 -0.97 -9.50 5.17
C GLU A 20 -0.56 -9.55 6.65
N HIS A 21 0.62 -9.05 7.01
CA HIS A 21 1.11 -9.00 8.39
C HIS A 21 0.37 -7.94 9.23
N ALA A 22 -0.21 -6.94 8.59
CA ALA A 22 -0.99 -5.88 9.24
C ALA A 22 -2.49 -6.21 9.36
N LEU A 23 -2.96 -7.27 8.72
CA LEU A 23 -4.36 -7.69 8.72
C LEU A 23 -4.67 -8.69 9.84
N THR A 24 -5.92 -8.70 10.30
CA THR A 24 -6.43 -9.81 11.11
C THR A 24 -6.56 -11.10 10.28
N TYR A 25 -6.74 -12.24 10.94
CA TYR A 25 -6.87 -13.54 10.24
C TYR A 25 -8.03 -13.56 9.22
N ASP A 26 -9.20 -13.05 9.59
CA ASP A 26 -10.37 -12.96 8.71
C ASP A 26 -10.13 -12.00 7.53
N GLU A 27 -9.50 -10.86 7.79
CA GLU A 27 -9.14 -9.89 6.75
C GLU A 27 -8.10 -10.44 5.78
N ARG A 28 -7.10 -11.20 6.28
CA ARG A 28 -6.12 -11.87 5.43
C ARG A 28 -6.77 -12.89 4.49
N ALA A 29 -7.76 -13.64 4.97
CA ALA A 29 -8.50 -14.58 4.14
C ALA A 29 -9.26 -13.85 3.01
N ARG A 30 -9.91 -12.72 3.32
CA ARG A 30 -10.61 -11.88 2.33
C ARG A 30 -9.65 -11.25 1.32
N PHE A 31 -8.51 -10.75 1.78
CA PHE A 31 -7.47 -10.19 0.93
C PHE A 31 -7.00 -11.18 -0.15
N TYR A 32 -6.72 -12.43 0.24
CA TYR A 32 -6.34 -13.47 -0.72
C TYR A 32 -7.49 -13.94 -1.60
N ALA A 33 -8.73 -13.95 -1.09
CA ALA A 33 -9.91 -14.29 -1.88
C ALA A 33 -10.16 -13.26 -2.99
N GLU A 34 -9.89 -11.98 -2.74
CA GLU A 34 -10.00 -10.91 -3.75
C GLU A 34 -8.83 -10.92 -4.73
N LEU A 35 -7.60 -11.23 -4.29
CA LEU A 35 -6.42 -11.28 -5.17
C LEU A 35 -6.33 -12.52 -6.06
N GLY A 36 -6.80 -13.66 -5.57
CA GLY A 36 -6.70 -14.95 -6.23
C GLY A 36 -7.23 -14.98 -7.67
N PRO A 37 -8.48 -14.54 -7.93
CA PRO A 37 -9.09 -14.63 -9.26
C PRO A 37 -8.64 -13.55 -10.24
N LEU A 38 -7.87 -12.54 -9.79
CA LEU A 38 -7.48 -11.43 -10.67
C LEU A 38 -6.30 -11.83 -11.54
N GLU A 39 -6.47 -11.73 -12.85
CA GLU A 39 -5.39 -11.99 -13.81
C GLU A 39 -4.75 -10.67 -14.28
N ASP A 40 -5.55 -9.62 -14.39
CA ASP A 40 -5.12 -8.30 -14.83
C ASP A 40 -4.22 -7.61 -13.78
N PRO A 41 -3.03 -7.13 -14.17
CA PRO A 41 -2.12 -6.43 -13.26
C PRO A 41 -2.69 -5.13 -12.67
N LEU A 42 -3.52 -4.39 -13.40
CA LEU A 42 -4.10 -3.14 -12.93
C LEU A 42 -5.18 -3.41 -11.88
N ASP A 43 -6.02 -4.43 -12.10
CA ASP A 43 -7.00 -4.86 -11.11
C ASP A 43 -6.32 -5.36 -9.83
N ARG A 44 -5.22 -6.13 -9.98
CA ARG A 44 -4.39 -6.55 -8.83
C ARG A 44 -3.83 -5.36 -8.07
N GLU A 45 -3.25 -4.38 -8.76
CA GLU A 45 -2.71 -3.18 -8.13
C GLU A 45 -3.81 -2.35 -7.43
N ALA A 46 -5.02 -2.30 -7.99
CA ALA A 46 -6.16 -1.63 -7.37
C ALA A 46 -6.57 -2.29 -6.05
N VAL A 47 -6.63 -3.63 -6.02
CA VAL A 47 -6.90 -4.40 -4.78
C VAL A 47 -5.79 -4.22 -3.76
N ILE A 48 -4.52 -4.35 -4.17
CA ILE A 48 -3.36 -4.11 -3.28
C ILE A 48 -3.43 -2.71 -2.66
N THR A 49 -3.75 -1.69 -3.47
CA THR A 49 -3.87 -0.31 -3.00
C THR A 49 -5.00 -0.15 -1.99
N SER A 50 -6.16 -0.73 -2.27
CA SER A 50 -7.34 -0.64 -1.41
C SER A 50 -7.09 -1.30 -0.04
N TRP A 51 -6.51 -2.50 -0.04
CA TRP A 51 -6.16 -3.21 1.18
C TRP A 51 -5.03 -2.54 1.97
N TRP A 52 -4.05 -1.97 1.27
CA TRP A 52 -2.99 -1.18 1.91
C TRP A 52 -3.55 0.07 2.60
N LEU A 53 -4.46 0.82 1.97
CA LEU A 53 -5.10 1.99 2.58
C LEU A 53 -5.89 1.60 3.84
N ARG A 54 -6.60 0.47 3.79
CA ARG A 54 -7.31 -0.07 4.95
C ARG A 54 -6.36 -0.41 6.09
N ALA A 55 -5.27 -1.14 5.81
CA ALA A 55 -4.27 -1.52 6.80
C ALA A 55 -3.57 -0.29 7.39
N MET A 56 -3.22 0.70 6.57
CA MET A 56 -2.67 1.99 7.03
C MET A 56 -3.67 2.74 7.92
N SER A 57 -4.95 2.79 7.55
CA SER A 57 -5.97 3.42 8.37
C SER A 57 -6.07 2.76 9.75
N ALA A 58 -6.00 1.43 9.82
CA ALA A 58 -5.98 0.70 11.08
C ALA A 58 -4.72 0.99 11.90
N ALA A 59 -3.55 0.99 11.27
CA ALA A 59 -2.26 1.23 11.92
C ALA A 59 -2.09 2.67 12.47
N TYR A 60 -2.81 3.64 11.93
CA TYR A 60 -2.83 5.02 12.42
C TYR A 60 -3.96 5.30 13.41
N GLY A 61 -5.05 4.53 13.37
CA GLY A 61 -6.19 4.67 14.28
C GLY A 61 -6.77 6.09 14.22
N SER A 62 -6.67 6.83 15.33
CA SER A 62 -7.18 8.20 15.43
C SER A 62 -6.26 9.27 14.81
N ASP A 63 -5.01 8.93 14.48
CA ASP A 63 -4.04 9.88 13.89
C ASP A 63 -4.29 10.11 12.39
N ARG A 64 -5.37 10.83 12.08
CA ARG A 64 -5.78 11.13 10.70
C ARG A 64 -4.76 11.99 9.94
N SER A 65 -4.07 12.88 10.65
CA SER A 65 -3.07 13.77 10.05
C SER A 65 -1.83 12.98 9.62
N GLY A 66 -1.32 12.11 10.49
CA GLY A 66 -0.21 11.21 10.14
C GLY A 66 -0.58 10.23 9.02
N TYR A 67 -1.79 9.67 9.05
CA TYR A 67 -2.30 8.83 7.95
C TYR A 67 -2.28 9.57 6.61
N ARG A 68 -2.84 10.79 6.56
CA ARG A 68 -2.90 11.59 5.33
C ARG A 68 -1.52 11.98 4.82
N ALA A 69 -0.59 12.33 5.71
CA ALA A 69 0.77 12.66 5.33
C ALA A 69 1.50 11.46 4.70
N ALA A 70 1.44 10.30 5.36
CA ALA A 70 2.09 9.08 4.88
C ALA A 70 1.48 8.55 3.58
N VAL A 71 0.15 8.49 3.49
CA VAL A 71 -0.55 8.04 2.27
C VAL A 71 -0.36 9.02 1.11
N GLY A 72 -0.49 10.32 1.39
CA GLY A 72 -0.33 11.36 0.38
C GLY A 72 1.05 11.31 -0.30
N GLN A 73 2.11 11.06 0.48
CA GLN A 73 3.46 10.91 -0.06
C GLN A 73 3.57 9.72 -1.03
N VAL A 74 3.02 8.56 -0.67
CA VAL A 74 3.08 7.35 -1.51
C VAL A 74 2.28 7.51 -2.80
N LEU A 75 1.07 8.07 -2.71
CA LEU A 75 0.21 8.29 -3.88
C LEU A 75 0.71 9.43 -4.80
N ALA A 76 1.44 10.40 -4.26
CA ALA A 76 2.12 11.42 -5.05
C ALA A 76 3.31 10.83 -5.81
N THR A 77 4.12 9.97 -5.17
CA THR A 77 5.26 9.28 -5.81
C THR A 77 4.81 8.32 -6.90
N GLY A 78 3.68 7.61 -6.71
CA GLY A 78 3.08 6.74 -7.74
C GLY A 78 2.54 7.49 -8.97
N ARG A 79 2.44 8.83 -8.92
CA ARG A 79 2.05 9.70 -10.04
C ARG A 79 3.23 10.41 -10.73
N GLY A 80 4.47 10.02 -10.44
CA GLY A 80 5.68 10.41 -11.20
C GLY A 80 5.67 9.81 -12.63
N PRO A 81 6.40 10.40 -13.59
CA PRO A 81 5.96 10.58 -14.97
C PRO A 81 5.72 9.27 -15.73
N GLN A 82 4.47 8.85 -15.77
CA GLN A 82 3.92 8.03 -16.85
C GLN A 82 3.32 8.93 -17.95
N ALA A 83 3.87 10.14 -18.11
CA ALA A 83 3.58 11.10 -19.18
C ALA A 83 4.77 11.14 -20.15
N GLY A 84 5.12 9.98 -20.70
CA GLY A 84 6.27 9.78 -21.58
C GLY A 84 6.05 8.62 -22.54
N ALA A 85 4.90 8.57 -23.19
CA ALA A 85 4.66 7.70 -24.33
C ALA A 85 3.70 8.42 -25.28
N VAL A 86 4.26 9.27 -26.15
CA VAL A 86 4.00 9.34 -27.60
C VAL A 86 4.83 10.49 -28.20
N ALA A 87 5.86 10.14 -28.95
CA ALA A 87 6.39 10.92 -30.06
C ALA A 87 6.74 9.95 -31.17
#